data_AF-A0A3N0VXZ4-F1
#
_entry.id   AF-A0A3N0VXZ4-F1
#
_cell.length_a   1.000
_cell.length_b   1.000
_cell.length_c   1.000
_cell.angle_alpha   90.00
_cell.angle_beta   90.00
_cell.angle_gamma   90.00
#
_symmetry.space_group_name_H-M   'P 1'
#
loop_
_entity.id
_entity.type
_entity.pdbx_description
1 polymer ?
#
loop_
_entity_poly.entity_id
_entity_poly.type
_entity_poly.pdbx_seq_one_letter_code
_entity_poly.pdbx_strand_id
1 'polypeptide(L)'
;MYFLIQKKNILSNYRQFDSKELKNISGTIITRNGFLRKSIQWCSFDILINSNSIFLFSKNFHILPDRIINLVFSNSNKVNTKRPALLREFKINKNNIELIYYPHYLIGGQRKIYLKNLTDEQFSVLENILHTKSKIH
;
A
#
# COMPACT_ATOMS: atom_id res chain seq x y z
N MET A 1 11.59 -16.28 -6.57
CA MET A 1 12.35 -16.58 -5.34
C MET A 1 12.58 -15.35 -4.45
N TYR A 2 13.25 -14.29 -4.95
CA TYR A 2 13.65 -13.11 -4.17
C TYR A 2 12.50 -12.36 -3.47
N PHE A 3 11.36 -12.14 -4.15
CA PHE A 3 10.20 -11.47 -3.57
C PHE A 3 9.63 -12.21 -2.35
N LEU A 4 9.49 -13.54 -2.43
CA LEU A 4 8.97 -14.36 -1.34
C LEU A 4 9.86 -14.29 -0.10
N ILE A 5 11.19 -14.30 -0.29
CA ILE A 5 12.16 -14.14 0.81
C ILE A 5 12.01 -12.75 1.43
N GLN A 6 11.96 -11.70 0.62
CA GLN A 6 11.77 -10.34 1.14
C GLN A 6 10.45 -10.18 1.89
N LYS A 7 9.35 -10.74 1.38
CA LYS A 7 8.06 -10.75 2.05
C LYS A 7 8.16 -11.44 3.41
N LYS A 8 8.74 -12.64 3.48
CA LYS A 8 8.97 -13.36 4.75
C LYS A 8 9.78 -12.53 5.74
N ASN A 9 10.88 -11.93 5.29
CA ASN A 9 11.71 -11.07 6.14
C ASN A 9 10.95 -9.83 6.64
N ILE A 10 10.02 -9.29 5.85
CA ILE A 10 9.20 -8.17 6.32
C ILE A 10 8.21 -8.62 7.38
N LEU A 11 7.54 -9.74 7.13
CA LEU A 11 6.58 -10.31 8.08
C LEU A 11 7.25 -10.73 9.40
N SER A 12 8.52 -11.15 9.39
CA SER A 12 9.24 -11.50 10.62
C SER A 12 9.72 -10.26 11.39
N ASN A 13 10.20 -9.23 10.70
CA ASN A 13 10.94 -8.14 11.35
C ASN A 13 10.12 -6.88 11.62
N TYR A 14 9.04 -6.64 10.87
CA TYR A 14 8.27 -5.40 10.96
C TYR A 14 6.81 -5.61 11.33
N ARG A 15 6.35 -6.85 11.46
CA ARG A 15 4.99 -7.16 11.92
C ARG A 15 4.83 -6.80 13.39
N GLN A 16 3.72 -6.14 13.73
CA GLN A 16 3.36 -5.83 15.12
C GLN A 16 2.33 -6.81 15.67
N PHE A 17 2.22 -6.88 16.99
CA PHE A 17 1.27 -7.79 17.68
C PHE A 17 -0.19 -7.52 17.27
N ASP A 18 -0.55 -6.25 17.12
CA ASP A 18 -1.89 -5.76 16.72
C ASP A 18 -2.07 -5.62 15.21
N SER A 19 -1.11 -6.12 14.42
CA SER A 19 -1.17 -6.02 12.97
C SER A 19 -2.33 -6.80 12.36
N LYS A 20 -2.90 -6.25 11.28
CA LYS A 20 -3.95 -6.90 10.50
C LYS A 20 -3.42 -7.34 9.15
N GLU A 21 -3.73 -8.56 8.74
CA GLU A 21 -3.41 -9.09 7.42
C GLU A 21 -4.67 -9.22 6.57
N LEU A 22 -4.65 -8.64 5.38
CA LEU A 22 -5.67 -8.84 4.36
C LEU A 22 -5.01 -9.48 3.13
N LYS A 23 -5.68 -10.42 2.47
CA LYS A 23 -5.08 -11.20 1.38
C LYS A 23 -5.95 -11.17 0.13
N ASN A 24 -5.31 -11.40 -1.01
CA ASN A 24 -5.98 -11.56 -2.30
C ASN A 24 -6.87 -10.37 -2.70
N ILE A 25 -6.45 -9.14 -2.36
CA ILE A 25 -7.15 -7.93 -2.76
C ILE A 25 -6.79 -7.60 -4.21
N SER A 26 -7.78 -7.52 -5.08
CA SER A 26 -7.54 -7.13 -6.47
C SER A 26 -7.22 -5.63 -6.56
N GLY A 27 -6.45 -5.22 -7.56
CA GLY A 27 -6.18 -3.80 -7.69
C GLY A 27 -5.34 -3.37 -8.88
N THR A 28 -4.97 -2.10 -8.86
CA THR A 28 -4.24 -1.47 -9.95
C THR A 28 -3.28 -0.41 -9.40
N ILE A 29 -2.03 -0.42 -9.88
CA ILE A 29 -1.06 0.64 -9.59
C ILE A 29 -0.99 1.56 -10.82
N ILE A 30 -1.24 2.85 -10.61
CA ILE A 30 -1.03 3.88 -11.62
C ILE A 30 0.17 4.71 -11.19
N THR A 31 1.22 4.73 -12.01
CA THR A 31 2.35 5.67 -11.85
C THR A 31 2.23 6.76 -12.89
N ARG A 32 2.34 8.02 -12.46
CA ARG A 32 2.44 9.19 -13.36
C ARG A 32 3.73 9.93 -13.06
N ASN A 33 4.48 10.29 -14.09
CA ASN A 33 5.67 11.11 -13.99
C ASN A 33 5.68 12.15 -15.11
N GLY A 34 5.04 13.30 -14.88
CA GLY A 34 4.72 14.29 -15.92
C GLY A 34 3.54 13.89 -16.81
N PHE A 35 3.25 14.71 -17.82
CA PHE A 35 2.04 14.60 -18.65
C PHE A 35 2.02 13.34 -19.55
N LEU A 36 3.20 12.90 -20.02
CA LEU A 36 3.32 11.85 -21.04
C LEU A 36 3.67 10.46 -20.50
N ARG A 37 4.20 10.35 -19.26
CA ARG A 37 4.65 9.05 -18.72
C ARG A 37 3.67 8.54 -17.68
N LYS A 38 2.67 7.79 -18.15
CA LYS A 38 1.69 7.07 -17.33
C LYS A 38 1.83 5.57 -17.56
N SER A 39 2.01 4.81 -16.48
CA SER A 39 1.97 3.34 -16.52
C SER A 39 0.84 2.82 -15.63
N ILE A 40 0.12 1.82 -16.10
CA ILE A 40 -0.95 1.14 -15.37
C ILE A 40 -0.54 -0.33 -15.20
N GLN A 41 -0.71 -0.87 -13.99
CA GLN A 41 -0.33 -2.25 -13.66
C GLN A 41 -1.46 -2.92 -12.89
N TRP A 42 -2.07 -3.97 -13.46
CA TRP A 42 -3.03 -4.80 -12.75
C TRP A 42 -2.30 -5.84 -11.89
N CYS A 43 -2.73 -5.97 -10.64
CA CYS A 43 -2.09 -6.84 -9.66
C CYS A 43 -3.10 -7.25 -8.59
N SER A 44 -2.72 -8.26 -7.81
CA SER A 44 -3.35 -8.56 -6.53
C SER A 44 -2.42 -8.17 -5.39
N PHE A 45 -2.97 -7.93 -4.21
CA PHE A 45 -2.25 -7.49 -3.04
C PHE A 45 -2.54 -8.42 -1.88
N ASP A 46 -1.48 -8.81 -1.17
CA ASP A 46 -1.59 -9.06 0.26
C ASP A 46 -1.16 -7.78 0.98
N ILE A 47 -1.86 -7.43 2.06
CA ILE A 47 -1.65 -6.21 2.82
C ILE A 47 -1.37 -6.59 4.27
N LEU A 48 -0.29 -6.05 4.83
CA LEU A 48 -0.03 -6.03 6.26
C LEU A 48 -0.21 -4.60 6.76
N ILE A 49 -1.10 -4.41 7.72
CA ILE A 49 -1.40 -3.12 8.32
C ILE A 49 -0.90 -3.12 9.76
N ASN A 50 -0.03 -2.18 10.05
CA ASN A 50 0.56 -1.90 11.35
C ASN A 50 -0.03 -0.60 11.92
N SER A 51 0.35 -0.26 13.15
CA SER A 51 -0.08 0.97 13.84
C SER A 51 0.23 2.26 13.06
N ASN A 52 1.38 2.37 12.39
CA ASN A 52 1.77 3.56 11.60
C ASN A 52 2.14 3.25 10.13
N SER A 53 1.97 2.01 9.67
CA SER A 53 2.38 1.64 8.31
C SER A 53 1.46 0.63 7.64
N ILE A 54 1.45 0.64 6.32
CA ILE A 54 0.81 -0.35 5.47
C ILE A 54 1.88 -0.90 4.51
N PHE A 55 2.12 -2.19 4.57
CA PHE A 55 2.86 -2.91 3.55
C PHE A 55 1.88 -3.53 2.54
N LEU A 56 2.02 -3.17 1.27
CA LEU A 56 1.33 -3.80 0.16
C LEU A 56 2.32 -4.68 -0.61
N PHE A 57 2.06 -5.98 -0.59
CA PHE A 57 2.80 -6.99 -1.34
C PHE A 57 2.09 -7.24 -2.66
N SER A 58 2.51 -6.54 -3.72
CA SER A 58 1.90 -6.70 -5.04
C SER A 58 2.37 -8.00 -5.69
N LYS A 59 1.40 -8.82 -6.09
CA LYS A 59 1.59 -9.99 -6.96
C LYS A 59 1.08 -9.59 -8.34
N ASN A 60 2.00 -9.40 -9.28
CA ASN A 60 1.63 -8.88 -10.59
C ASN A 60 1.08 -9.98 -11.49
N PHE A 61 0.10 -9.65 -12.34
CA PHE A 61 -0.42 -10.58 -13.35
C PHE A 61 0.42 -10.59 -14.65
N HIS A 62 1.34 -9.62 -14.84
CA HIS A 62 2.20 -9.51 -16.04
C HIS A 62 3.58 -8.90 -15.73
N ILE A 63 4.59 -9.28 -16.54
CA ILE A 63 5.96 -8.76 -16.87
C ILE A 63 6.79 -8.00 -15.81
N LEU A 64 6.19 -7.17 -14.96
CA LEU A 64 6.90 -6.39 -13.95
C LEU A 64 7.12 -7.21 -12.68
N PRO A 65 8.27 -7.06 -12.00
CA PRO A 65 8.56 -7.82 -10.79
C PRO A 65 7.60 -7.43 -9.68
N ASP A 66 7.19 -8.42 -8.89
CA ASP A 66 6.46 -8.23 -7.64
C ASP A 66 7.18 -7.19 -6.77
N ARG A 67 6.39 -6.29 -6.15
CA ARG A 67 6.92 -5.16 -5.38
C ARG A 67 6.35 -5.15 -3.99
N ILE A 68 7.19 -4.72 -3.06
CA ILE A 68 6.78 -4.38 -1.72
C ILE A 68 6.68 -2.87 -1.66
N ILE A 69 5.47 -2.37 -1.47
CA ILE A 69 5.20 -0.97 -1.25
C ILE A 69 4.98 -0.80 0.25
N ASN A 70 5.74 0.10 0.87
CA ASN A 70 5.59 0.42 2.27
C ASN A 70 5.16 1.87 2.39
N LEU A 71 3.96 2.09 2.94
CA LEU A 71 3.39 3.40 3.17
C LEU A 71 3.33 3.67 4.67
N VAL A 72 3.61 4.91 5.08
CA VAL A 72 3.39 5.36 6.47
C VAL A 72 2.25 6.36 6.52
N PHE A 73 1.49 6.37 7.61
CA PHE A 73 0.44 7.37 7.84
C PHE A 73 1.01 8.68 8.35
N SER A 74 2.04 8.62 9.20
CA SER A 74 2.75 9.79 9.72
C SER A 74 4.27 9.61 9.67
N ASN A 75 4.98 10.73 9.56
CA ASN A 75 6.44 10.78 9.63
C ASN A 75 7.00 10.63 11.06
N SER A 76 6.13 10.65 12.09
CA SER A 76 6.55 10.67 13.51
C SER A 76 7.30 9.42 13.97
N ASN A 77 6.95 8.23 13.45
CA ASN A 77 7.61 6.98 13.84
C ASN A 77 7.84 6.05 12.65
N LYS A 78 9.11 5.75 12.35
CA LYS A 78 9.53 4.91 11.22
C LYS A 78 10.21 3.60 11.64
N VAL A 79 10.25 3.26 12.93
CA VAL A 79 11.00 2.11 13.48
C VAL A 79 10.56 0.78 12.83
N ASN A 80 9.26 0.58 12.64
CA ASN A 80 8.70 -0.66 12.06
C ASN A 80 8.43 -0.54 10.55
N THR A 81 9.37 0.06 9.82
CA THR A 81 9.22 0.36 8.39
C THR A 81 10.50 0.07 7.61
N LYS A 82 10.38 -0.36 6.36
CA LYS A 82 11.49 -0.50 5.40
C LYS A 82 11.31 0.46 4.23
N ARG A 83 12.16 1.49 4.12
CA ARG A 83 12.14 2.53 3.05
C ARG A 83 10.72 3.05 2.74
N PRO A 84 9.98 3.55 3.73
CA PRO A 84 8.59 3.94 3.55
C PRO A 84 8.45 5.17 2.63
N ALA A 85 7.29 5.30 2.01
CA ALA A 85 6.80 6.56 1.48
C ALA A 85 5.62 7.05 2.33
N LEU A 86 5.47 8.37 2.47
CA LEU A 86 4.33 8.93 3.19
C LEU A 86 3.06 8.81 2.34
N LEU A 87 2.01 8.20 2.89
CA LEU A 87 0.66 8.25 2.34
C LEU A 87 0.17 9.70 2.46
N ARG A 88 -0.15 10.34 1.33
CA ARG A 88 -0.57 11.75 1.32
C ARG A 88 -2.07 11.90 1.35
N GLU A 89 -2.75 11.10 0.56
CA GLU A 89 -4.19 11.15 0.41
C GLU A 89 -4.73 9.73 0.23
N PHE A 90 -5.98 9.55 0.59
CA PHE A 90 -6.74 8.37 0.22
C PHE A 90 -8.16 8.78 -0.14
N LYS A 91 -8.81 7.96 -0.98
CA LYS A 91 -10.23 8.12 -1.32
C LYS A 91 -10.93 6.81 -1.10
N ILE A 92 -12.13 6.88 -0.54
CA ILE A 92 -12.96 5.73 -0.25
C ILE A 92 -14.22 5.86 -1.11
N ASN A 93 -14.46 4.85 -1.95
CA ASN A 93 -15.64 4.73 -2.80
C ASN A 93 -16.30 3.37 -2.50
N LYS A 94 -17.51 3.12 -3.02
CA LYS A 94 -18.24 1.86 -2.82
C LYS A 94 -17.35 0.64 -3.15
N ASN A 95 -16.91 -0.07 -2.11
CA ASN A 95 -16.04 -1.25 -2.10
C ASN A 95 -14.65 -1.07 -2.74
N ASN A 96 -14.19 0.18 -2.89
CA ASN A 96 -12.91 0.50 -3.50
C ASN A 96 -12.16 1.57 -2.69
N ILE A 97 -10.85 1.42 -2.58
CA ILE A 97 -9.99 2.37 -1.86
C ILE A 97 -8.83 2.79 -2.76
N GLU A 98 -8.65 4.10 -2.91
CA GLU A 98 -7.50 4.69 -3.60
C GLU A 98 -6.50 5.20 -2.56
N LEU A 99 -5.25 4.79 -2.67
CA LEU A 99 -4.12 5.28 -1.85
C LEU A 99 -3.18 6.09 -2.73
N ILE A 100 -2.84 7.30 -2.33
CA ILE A 100 -2.04 8.24 -3.11
C ILE A 100 -0.77 8.61 -2.34
N TYR A 101 0.37 8.44 -3.00
CA TYR A 101 1.67 8.76 -2.43
C TYR A 101 2.66 9.24 -3.50
N TYR A 102 3.72 9.91 -3.03
CA TYR A 102 4.78 10.45 -3.89
C TYR A 102 6.08 9.71 -3.57
N PRO A 103 6.51 8.76 -4.41
CA PRO A 103 7.74 8.03 -4.16
C PRO A 103 8.95 8.97 -4.21
N HIS A 104 9.84 8.89 -3.22
CA HIS A 104 11.01 9.77 -3.12
C HIS A 104 11.93 9.77 -4.36
N TYR A 105 12.00 8.65 -5.09
CA TYR A 105 12.82 8.51 -6.31
C TYR A 105 12.13 9.00 -7.59
N LEU A 106 10.86 9.39 -7.51
CA LEU A 106 10.07 9.89 -8.65
C LEU A 106 9.84 11.39 -8.43
N ILE A 107 10.82 12.22 -8.84
CA ILE A 107 10.74 13.68 -8.72
C ILE A 107 9.50 14.19 -9.48
N GLY A 108 8.56 14.81 -8.76
CA GLY A 108 7.29 15.28 -9.32
C GLY A 108 6.32 14.16 -9.74
N GLY A 109 6.66 12.90 -9.47
CA GLY A 109 5.85 11.74 -9.83
C GLY A 109 4.91 11.31 -8.71
N GLN A 110 3.72 10.87 -9.11
CA GLN A 110 2.68 10.39 -8.21
C GLN A 110 2.43 8.91 -8.46
N ARG A 111 2.15 8.17 -7.39
CA ARG A 111 1.57 6.83 -7.49
C ARG A 111 0.23 6.75 -6.81
N LYS A 112 -0.68 6.05 -7.48
CA LYS A 112 -2.02 5.76 -7.00
C LYS A 112 -2.19 4.24 -6.98
N ILE A 113 -2.61 3.70 -5.85
CA ILE A 113 -2.94 2.29 -5.70
C ILE A 113 -4.44 2.20 -5.52
N TYR A 114 -5.09 1.50 -6.43
CA TYR A 114 -6.51 1.19 -6.35
C TYR A 114 -6.66 -0.21 -5.81
N LEU A 115 -7.20 -0.34 -4.60
CA LEU A 115 -7.70 -1.58 -4.03
C LEU A 115 -9.15 -1.73 -4.46
N LYS A 116 -9.45 -2.81 -5.18
CA LYS A 116 -10.72 -3.02 -5.87
C LYS A 116 -11.43 -4.27 -5.41
N ASN A 117 -12.76 -4.25 -5.50
CA ASN A 117 -13.62 -5.38 -5.18
C ASN A 117 -13.33 -5.93 -3.78
N LEU A 118 -13.18 -5.04 -2.80
CA LEU A 118 -12.97 -5.42 -1.42
C LEU A 118 -14.22 -6.15 -0.90
N THR A 119 -14.02 -7.22 -0.14
CA THR A 119 -15.12 -7.80 0.65
C THR A 119 -15.57 -6.81 1.71
N ASP A 120 -16.79 -6.95 2.23
CA ASP A 120 -17.32 -6.02 3.24
C ASP A 120 -16.42 -5.98 4.49
N GLU A 121 -15.86 -7.12 4.90
CA GLU A 121 -14.88 -7.20 5.99
C GLU A 121 -13.59 -6.43 5.66
N GLN A 122 -12.99 -6.68 4.48
CA GLN A 122 -11.75 -6.01 4.07
C GLN A 122 -11.96 -4.49 3.95
N PHE A 123 -13.10 -4.08 3.38
CA PHE A 123 -13.48 -2.70 3.22
C PHE A 123 -13.64 -2.03 4.58
N SER A 124 -14.44 -2.60 5.49
CA SER A 124 -14.67 -2.07 6.83
C SER A 124 -13.37 -1.96 7.64
N VAL A 125 -12.49 -2.96 7.55
CA VAL A 125 -11.19 -2.91 8.24
C VAL A 125 -10.32 -1.76 7.71
N LEU A 126 -10.19 -1.62 6.39
CA LEU A 126 -9.37 -0.57 5.78
C LEU A 126 -9.95 0.83 6.00
N GLU A 127 -11.26 0.99 5.85
CA GLU A 127 -11.99 2.24 6.07
C GLU A 127 -11.78 2.74 7.51
N ASN A 128 -12.04 1.88 8.50
CA ASN A 128 -11.86 2.22 9.91
C ASN A 128 -10.42 2.64 10.23
N ILE A 129 -9.42 1.94 9.67
CA ILE A 129 -8.02 2.29 9.89
C ILE A 129 -7.68 3.63 9.24
N LEU A 130 -8.04 3.84 7.98
CA LEU A 130 -7.72 5.06 7.26
C LEU A 130 -8.36 6.29 7.92
N HIS A 131 -9.62 6.20 8.35
CA HIS A 131 -10.29 7.28 9.09
C HIS A 131 -9.70 7.55 10.46
N THR A 132 -9.30 6.50 11.19
CA THR A 132 -8.66 6.68 12.51
C THR A 132 -7.32 7.39 12.36
N LYS A 133 -6.56 7.07 11.31
CA LYS A 133 -5.22 7.62 11.09
C LYS A 133 -5.26 9.00 10.43
N SER A 134 -6.29 9.33 9.66
CA SER A 134 -6.46 10.67 9.07
C SER A 134 -6.79 11.75 10.09
N LYS A 135 -7.36 11.39 11.24
CA LYS A 135 -7.70 12.34 12.33
C LYS A 135 -6.50 12.78 13.16
N ILE A 136 -5.31 12.25 12.89
CA ILE A 136 -4.07 12.50 13.68
C ILE A 136 -3.18 13.56 12.99
N HIS A 137 -3.69 14.25 11.97
CA HIS A 137 -3.01 15.37 11.32
C HIS A 137 -3.58 16.72 11.74
#